data_AF-A0A5P0JIU0-F1
#
_entry.id   AF-A0A5P0JIU0-F1
#
_cell.length_a   1.000
_cell.length_b   1.000
_cell.length_c   1.000
_cell.angle_alpha   90.00
_cell.angle_beta   90.00
_cell.angle_gamma   90.00
#
_symmetry.space_group_name_H-M   'P 1'
#
loop_
_entity.id
_entity.type
_entity.pdbx_description
1 polymer ?
#
loop_
_entity_poly.entity_id
_entity_poly.type
_entity_poly.pdbx_seq_one_letter_code
_entity_poly.pdbx_strand_id
1 'polypeptide(L)' 'MNNIQIRDYQPGDFQQLCAIFIRAVTMISSQHYSPQQIAAWAQIDESRWKEKLAKSQVRVAVINAQPVGFI' A
#
# COMPACT_ATOMS: atom_id res chain seq x y z
N MET A 1 -3.56 -19.95 -14.52
CA MET A 1 -3.45 -18.50 -14.74
C MET A 1 -3.99 -17.82 -13.50
N ASN A 2 -3.20 -16.99 -12.82
CA ASN A 2 -3.72 -16.18 -11.72
C ASN A 2 -4.60 -15.08 -12.31
N ASN A 3 -5.88 -15.05 -11.93
CA ASN A 3 -6.80 -14.01 -12.38
C ASN A 3 -6.52 -12.72 -11.59
N ILE A 4 -6.07 -11.68 -12.29
CA ILE A 4 -5.84 -10.36 -11.71
C ILE A 4 -7.14 -9.57 -11.85
N GLN A 5 -7.63 -9.03 -10.74
CA GLN A 5 -8.77 -8.13 -10.72
C GLN A 5 -8.34 -6.76 -10.21
N ILE A 6 -8.78 -5.70 -10.88
CA ILE A 6 -8.62 -4.32 -10.42
C ILE A 6 -9.99 -3.85 -9.95
N ARG A 7 -10.07 -3.37 -8.71
CA ARG A 7 -11.31 -2.85 -8.12
C ARG A 7 -11.08 -1.57 -7.33
N ASP A 8 -12.15 -0.88 -6.99
CA ASP A 8 -12.09 0.27 -6.07
C ASP A 8 -11.63 -0.16 -4.67
N TYR A 9 -10.93 0.75 -4.01
CA TYR A 9 -10.53 0.61 -2.61
C TYR A 9 -11.74 0.38 -1.71
N GLN A 10 -11.58 -0.54 -0.76
CA GLN A 10 -12.54 -0.77 0.30
C GLN A 10 -11.86 -0.50 1.66
N PRO A 11 -12.57 0.03 2.67
CA PRO A 11 -12.00 0.27 3.99
C PRO A 11 -11.32 -0.95 4.64
N GLY A 12 -11.77 -2.17 4.30
CA GLY A 12 -11.15 -3.43 4.75
C GLY A 12 -9.77 -3.71 4.16
N ASP A 13 -9.38 -3.05 3.06
CA ASP A 13 -8.07 -3.22 2.43
C ASP A 13 -6.95 -2.48 3.18
N PHE A 14 -7.31 -1.51 4.03
CA PHE A 14 -6.40 -0.55 4.64
C PHE A 14 -5.13 -1.20 5.22
N GLN A 15 -5.30 -2.20 6.07
CA GLN A 15 -4.19 -2.90 6.72
C GLN A 15 -3.26 -3.57 5.70
N GLN A 16 -3.82 -4.18 4.65
CA GLN A 16 -3.05 -4.85 3.61
C GLN A 16 -2.31 -3.83 2.72
N LEU A 17 -2.95 -2.70 2.38
CA LEU A 17 -2.30 -1.64 1.61
C LEU A 17 -1.13 -1.01 2.39
N CYS A 18 -1.29 -0.80 3.69
CA CYS A 18 -0.21 -0.33 4.56
C CYS A 18 0.97 -1.32 4.58
N ALA A 19 0.70 -2.62 4.71
CA ALA A 19 1.73 -3.65 4.67
C ALA A 19 2.46 -3.69 3.31
N ILE A 20 1.72 -3.60 2.20
CA ILE A 20 2.29 -3.52 0.84
C ILE A 20 3.20 -2.30 0.71
N PHE A 21 2.75 -1.13 1.16
CA PHE A 21 3.53 0.10 1.10
C PHE A 21 4.82 0.01 1.92
N ILE A 22 4.73 -0.41 3.19
CA ILE A 22 5.91 -0.55 4.06
C ILE A 22 6.90 -1.55 3.44
N ARG A 23 6.41 -2.68 2.91
CA ARG A 23 7.25 -3.68 2.26
C ARG A 23 7.92 -3.10 1.01
N ALA A 24 7.20 -2.37 0.17
CA ALA A 24 7.76 -1.74 -1.03
C ALA A 24 8.84 -0.70 -0.66
N VAL A 25 8.56 0.16 0.32
CA VAL A 25 9.50 1.18 0.80
C VAL A 25 10.73 0.56 1.45
N THR A 26 10.59 -0.50 2.24
CA THR A 26 11.73 -1.14 2.91
C THR A 26 12.56 -2.01 1.98
N MET A 27 11.95 -2.77 1.07
CA MET A 27 12.68 -3.69 0.20
C MET A 27 13.26 -3.01 -1.03
N ILE A 28 12.48 -2.18 -1.72
CA ILE A 28 12.90 -1.58 -3.01
C ILE A 28 13.81 -0.38 -2.76
N SER A 29 13.47 0.46 -1.79
CA SER A 29 14.22 1.68 -1.50
C SER A 29 15.49 1.43 -0.67
N SER A 30 15.72 0.19 -0.19
CA SER A 30 16.94 -0.20 0.54
C SER A 30 18.24 0.07 -0.22
N GLN A 31 18.18 0.05 -1.55
CA GLN A 31 19.36 0.25 -2.42
C GLN A 31 19.73 1.72 -2.61
N HIS A 32 18.83 2.64 -2.32
CA HIS A 32 18.96 4.07 -2.66
C HIS A 32 18.84 5.02 -1.47
N TYR A 33 18.34 4.53 -0.34
CA TYR A 33 18.01 5.36 0.81
C TYR A 33 18.61 4.77 2.09
N SER A 34 19.05 5.66 2.98
CA SER A 34 19.54 5.25 4.29
C SER A 34 18.41 4.68 5.15
N PRO A 35 18.72 3.86 6.17
CA PRO A 35 17.71 3.34 7.09
C PRO A 35 16.86 4.44 7.73
N GLN A 36 17.42 5.63 7.99
CA GLN A 36 16.69 6.77 8.54
C GLN A 36 15.68 7.36 7.54
N GLN A 37 16.05 7.44 6.25
CA GLN A 37 15.15 7.90 5.19
C GLN A 37 14.00 6.90 4.97
N ILE A 38 14.31 5.61 4.99
CA ILE A 38 13.30 4.54 4.90
C ILE A 38 12.37 4.59 6.11
N ALA A 39 12.91 4.76 7.33
CA ALA A 39 12.12 4.88 8.54
C ALA A 39 11.21 6.11 8.54
N ALA A 40 11.66 7.24 7.98
CA ALA A 40 10.83 8.43 7.82
C ALA A 40 9.64 8.20 6.87
N TRP A 41 9.81 7.38 5.82
CA TRP A 41 8.74 7.03 4.89
C TRP A 41 7.86 5.87 5.36
N ALA A 42 8.39 4.93 6.14
CA ALA A 42 7.64 3.80 6.69
C ALA A 42 6.73 4.19 7.87
N GLN A 43 6.55 5.49 8.14
CA GLN A 43 5.59 6.00 9.12
C GLN A 43 4.20 6.10 8.47
N ILE A 44 3.27 5.28 8.95
CA ILE A 44 1.86 5.35 8.57
C ILE A 44 1.09 6.11 9.66
N ASP A 45 0.62 7.30 9.32
CA ASP A 45 -0.45 7.97 10.08
C ASP A 45 -1.79 7.39 9.61
N GLU A 46 -2.38 6.50 10.41
CA GLU A 46 -3.59 5.79 10.02
C GLU A 46 -4.75 6.71 9.68
N SER A 47 -4.96 7.76 10.48
CA SER A 47 -6.10 8.66 10.32
C SER A 47 -5.98 9.43 9.02
N ARG A 48 -4.80 10.00 8.78
CA ARG A 48 -4.52 10.76 7.55
C ARG A 48 -4.55 9.87 6.31
N TRP A 49 -4.05 8.64 6.41
CA TRP A 49 -4.09 7.70 5.31
C TRP A 49 -5.51 7.22 5.00
N LYS A 50 -6.30 6.85 6.01
CA LYS A 50 -7.71 6.46 5.83
C LYS A 50 -8.50 7.58 5.14
N GLU A 51 -8.31 8.82 5.59
CA GLU A 51 -8.94 9.98 4.95
C GLU A 51 -8.49 10.17 3.50
N LYS A 52 -7.18 10.08 3.23
CA LYS A 52 -6.62 10.22 1.87
C LYS A 52 -7.14 9.13 0.94
N LEU A 53 -7.12 7.87 1.37
CA LEU A 53 -7.59 6.73 0.57
C LEU A 53 -9.10 6.80 0.31
N ALA A 54 -9.89 7.26 1.29
CA ALA A 54 -11.33 7.43 1.14
C ALA A 54 -11.71 8.58 0.20
N LYS A 55 -10.92 9.66 0.16
CA LYS A 55 -11.17 10.83 -0.71
C LYS A 55 -10.58 10.67 -2.11
N SER A 56 -9.65 9.74 -2.31
CA SER A 56 -8.95 9.55 -3.59
C SER A 56 -9.58 8.41 -4.39
N GLN A 57 -9.41 8.43 -5.72
CA GLN A 57 -9.85 7.34 -6.61
C GLN A 57 -8.83 6.18 -6.61
N VAL A 58 -8.66 5.54 -5.45
CA VAL A 58 -7.67 4.48 -5.27
C VAL A 58 -8.15 3.19 -5.92
N ARG A 59 -7.29 2.58 -6.74
CA ARG A 59 -7.52 1.27 -7.35
C ARG A 59 -6.63 0.23 -6.68
N VAL A 60 -7.21 -0.92 -6.37
CA VAL A 60 -6.52 -2.05 -5.74
C VAL A 60 -6.45 -3.22 -6.72
N ALA A 61 -5.24 -3.73 -6.94
CA ALA A 61 -5.00 -4.95 -7.68
C ALA A 61 -5.09 -6.15 -6.73
N VAL A 62 -5.88 -7.15 -7.11
CA VAL A 62 -6.18 -8.34 -6.30
C VAL A 62 -5.86 -9.60 -7.10
N ILE A 63 -5.13 -10.53 -6.49
CA ILE A 63 -4.84 -11.87 -7.02
C ILE A 63 -5.31 -12.87 -5.97
N ASN A 64 -6.14 -13.84 -6.37
CA ASN A 64 -6.63 -14.90 -5.46
C ASN A 64 -7.25 -14.32 -4.16
N ALA A 65 -8.08 -13.28 -4.30
CA ALA A 65 -8.69 -12.53 -3.19
C ALA A 65 -7.72 -11.78 -2.25
N GLN A 66 -6.44 -11.69 -2.60
CA GLN A 66 -5.44 -10.94 -1.84
C GLN A 66 -5.03 -9.67 -2.60
N PRO A 67 -5.15 -8.48 -2.00
CA PRO A 67 -4.49 -7.27 -2.45
C PRO A 67 -2.98 -7.50 -2.68
N VAL A 68 -2.50 -7.14 -3.87
CA VAL A 68 -1.08 -7.23 -4.24
C VAL A 68 -0.46 -5.89 -4.62
N GLY A 69 -1.28 -4.86 -4.80
CA GLY A 69 -0.84 -3.50 -5.13
C GLY A 69 -2.00 -2.50 -5.14
N PHE A 70 -1.67 -1.21 -5.14
CA PHE A 70 -2.64 -0.12 -5.27
C PHE A 70 -2.02 1.11 -5.96
N ILE A 71 -2.87 1.97 -6.53
CA ILE A 71 -2.50 3.26 -7.14
C ILE A 71 -3.55 4.33 -6.83
#